data_AF-A0A1N7D3E8-F1
#
_entry.id   AF-A0A1N7D3E8-F1
#
_cell.length_a   1.000
_cell.length_b   1.000
_cell.length_c   1.000
_cell.angle_alpha   90.00
_cell.angle_beta   90.00
_cell.angle_gamma   90.00
#
_symmetry.space_group_name_H-M   'P 1'
#
loop_
_entity.id
_entity.type
_entity.pdbx_description
1 polymer ?
#
loop_
_entity_poly.entity_id
_entity_poly.type
_entity_poly.pdbx_seq_one_letter_code
_entity_poly.pdbx_strand_id
1 'polypeptide(L)'
;MNDLLLQSCILIFLPMIPAVILFRFLDSTGGGGGAFAGWQWKFSGAFAAYVLVFFMLWAAIQGQLKSRDVEVWTVRGNVQASQVRNIANFMAIKSVPQMLTIEADGSYEFKVIVGRHGDQLEFPRIILDLSRACAGFRNIKLDDAPGTFVSLPAGPEVKIRRLDAVRSIEIAPIVLGPFDPGKCAG
;
A
#
# COMPACT_ATOMS: atom_id res chain seq x y z
N MET A 1 -13.00 -9.24 -29.52
CA MET A 1 -13.53 -10.60 -29.30
C MET A 1 -12.49 -11.69 -29.63
N ASN A 2 -11.70 -11.54 -30.71
CA ASN A 2 -10.65 -12.50 -31.09
C ASN A 2 -9.50 -12.60 -30.07
N ASP A 3 -9.11 -11.52 -29.39
CA ASP A 3 -8.02 -11.55 -28.41
C ASP A 3 -8.35 -12.37 -27.16
N LEU A 4 -9.63 -12.38 -26.75
CA LEU A 4 -10.08 -13.14 -25.59
C LEU A 4 -10.06 -14.65 -25.85
N LEU A 5 -10.41 -15.05 -27.09
CA LEU A 5 -10.31 -16.44 -27.54
C LEU A 5 -8.85 -16.88 -27.65
N LEU A 6 -7.97 -16.03 -28.21
CA LEU A 6 -6.55 -16.33 -28.31
C LEU A 6 -5.89 -16.47 -26.92
N GLN A 7 -6.18 -15.56 -25.99
CA GLN A 7 -5.70 -15.66 -24.60
C GLN A 7 -6.22 -16.91 -23.91
N SER A 8 -7.48 -17.27 -24.11
CA SER A 8 -8.06 -18.49 -23.53
C SER A 8 -7.39 -19.75 -24.08
N CYS A 9 -7.15 -19.82 -25.39
CA CYS A 9 -6.43 -20.92 -26.01
C CYS A 9 -5.00 -21.03 -25.48
N ILE A 10 -4.27 -19.92 -25.36
CA ILE A 10 -2.92 -19.93 -24.79
C ILE A 10 -2.98 -20.41 -23.34
N LEU A 11 -3.89 -19.89 -22.52
CA LEU A 11 -4.01 -20.28 -21.11
C LEU A 11 -4.33 -21.78 -20.92
N ILE A 12 -5.15 -22.35 -21.82
CA ILE A 12 -5.54 -23.77 -21.79
C ILE A 12 -4.44 -24.68 -22.35
N PHE A 13 -3.81 -24.31 -23.47
CA PHE A 13 -2.85 -25.17 -24.16
C PHE A 13 -1.42 -25.05 -23.63
N LEU A 14 -1.01 -23.90 -23.10
CA LEU A 14 0.32 -23.70 -22.52
C LEU A 14 0.66 -24.73 -21.41
N PRO A 15 -0.24 -25.10 -20.47
CA PRO A 15 0.05 -26.18 -19.52
C PRO A 15 -0.06 -27.58 -20.11
N MET A 16 -0.70 -27.74 -21.28
CA MET A 16 -0.89 -29.05 -21.92
C MET A 16 0.35 -29.51 -22.69
N ILE A 17 1.13 -28.58 -23.26
CA ILE A 17 2.35 -28.90 -24.02
C ILE A 17 3.42 -29.60 -23.14
N PRO A 18 3.78 -29.10 -21.94
CA PRO A 18 4.71 -29.79 -21.04
C PRO A 18 4.24 -31.20 -20.69
N ALA A 19 2.93 -31.41 -20.56
CA ALA A 19 2.36 -32.69 -20.21
C ALA A 19 2.51 -33.74 -21.29
N VAL A 20 2.28 -33.36 -22.55
CA VAL A 20 2.49 -34.24 -23.70
C VAL A 20 3.95 -34.62 -23.82
N ILE A 21 4.87 -33.69 -23.54
CA ILE A 21 6.31 -33.95 -23.51
C ILE A 21 6.64 -34.94 -22.37
N LEU A 22 6.19 -34.66 -21.14
CA LEU A 22 6.41 -35.53 -19.97
C LEU A 22 5.85 -36.95 -20.19
N PHE A 23 4.65 -37.09 -20.74
CA PHE A 23 4.03 -38.40 -21.04
C PHE A 23 4.80 -39.20 -22.08
N ARG A 24 5.53 -38.53 -22.98
CA ARG A 24 6.28 -39.19 -24.05
C ARG A 24 7.67 -39.63 -23.60
N PHE A 25 8.21 -39.03 -22.54
CA PHE A 25 9.57 -39.31 -22.04
C PHE A 25 9.61 -40.07 -20.71
N LEU A 26 8.51 -40.16 -19.95
CA LEU A 26 8.44 -41.01 -18.76
C LEU A 26 7.78 -42.35 -19.07
N ASP A 27 8.51 -43.44 -18.80
CA ASP A 27 7.93 -44.76 -18.70
C ASP A 27 6.87 -44.77 -17.59
N SER A 28 5.71 -45.36 -17.88
CA SER A 28 4.50 -45.34 -17.05
C SER A 28 4.63 -46.04 -15.68
N THR A 29 5.83 -46.46 -15.30
CA THR A 29 6.13 -47.25 -14.10
C THR A 29 6.76 -46.43 -12.97
N GLY A 30 7.05 -45.15 -13.18
CA GLY A 30 7.61 -44.26 -12.15
C GLY A 30 6.57 -43.87 -11.06
N GLY A 31 6.66 -44.50 -9.89
CA GLY A 31 5.91 -44.12 -8.70
C GLY A 31 6.71 -43.15 -7.82
N GLY A 32 6.25 -41.91 -7.68
CA GLY A 32 6.78 -40.93 -6.73
C GLY A 32 5.99 -40.99 -5.41
N GLY A 33 6.52 -41.68 -4.41
CA GLY A 33 5.94 -41.72 -3.06
C GLY A 33 6.78 -40.92 -2.09
N GLY A 34 6.12 -40.10 -1.25
CA GLY A 34 6.76 -39.33 -0.18
C GLY A 34 5.76 -39.01 0.93
N ALA A 35 6.25 -38.85 2.16
CA ALA A 35 5.43 -38.45 3.30
C ALA A 35 5.55 -36.93 3.48
N PHE A 36 4.42 -36.21 3.42
CA PHE A 36 4.35 -34.78 3.73
C PHE A 36 3.35 -34.58 4.87
N ALA A 37 3.81 -34.00 5.98
CA ALA A 37 3.00 -33.74 7.18
C ALA A 37 2.26 -34.97 7.76
N GLY A 38 2.87 -36.15 7.71
CA GLY A 38 2.30 -37.40 8.26
C GLY A 38 1.26 -38.07 7.37
N TRP A 39 0.89 -37.48 6.23
CA TRP A 39 0.07 -38.14 5.21
C TRP A 39 0.96 -38.82 4.17
N GLN A 40 0.64 -40.08 3.85
CA GLN A 40 1.29 -40.83 2.77
C GLN A 40 0.53 -40.59 1.47
N TRP A 41 1.17 -39.94 0.51
CA TRP A 41 0.60 -39.72 -0.82
C TRP A 41 1.36 -40.59 -1.82
N LYS A 42 0.62 -41.28 -2.70
CA LYS A 42 1.19 -42.02 -3.82
C LYS A 42 0.73 -41.33 -5.10
N PHE A 43 1.63 -40.55 -5.70
CA PHE A 43 1.40 -39.96 -7.00
C PHE A 43 2.25 -40.72 -8.02
N SER A 44 1.61 -41.36 -9.00
CA SER A 44 2.31 -42.11 -10.05
C SER A 44 2.13 -41.45 -11.41
N GLY A 45 3.14 -41.59 -12.27
CA GLY A 45 3.10 -41.14 -13.65
C GLY A 45 2.95 -39.63 -13.81
N ALA A 46 2.23 -39.21 -14.85
CA ALA A 46 2.13 -37.80 -15.23
C ALA A 46 1.56 -36.88 -14.13
N PHE A 47 0.70 -37.41 -13.25
CA PHE A 47 0.16 -36.63 -12.15
C PHE A 47 1.25 -36.13 -11.19
N ALA A 48 2.25 -36.96 -10.88
CA ALA A 48 3.37 -36.56 -10.03
C ALA A 48 4.20 -35.43 -10.66
N ALA A 49 4.37 -35.46 -11.99
CA ALA A 49 5.07 -34.42 -12.71
C ALA A 49 4.32 -33.08 -12.67
N TYR A 50 3.00 -33.08 -12.82
CA TYR A 50 2.20 -31.84 -12.66
C TYR A 50 2.30 -31.28 -11.25
N VAL A 51 2.21 -32.12 -10.23
CA VAL A 51 2.34 -31.69 -8.83
C VAL A 51 3.72 -31.05 -8.59
N LEU A 52 4.79 -31.64 -9.14
CA LEU A 52 6.14 -31.09 -9.04
C LEU A 52 6.27 -29.74 -9.76
N VAL A 53 5.75 -29.63 -10.99
CA VAL A 53 5.73 -28.37 -11.74
C VAL A 53 4.91 -27.30 -11.00
N PHE A 54 3.76 -27.68 -10.43
CA PHE A 54 2.94 -26.80 -9.61
C PHE A 54 3.72 -26.28 -8.39
N PHE A 55 4.40 -27.16 -7.64
CA PHE A 55 5.21 -26.73 -6.50
C PHE A 55 6.40 -25.86 -6.90
N MET A 56 7.05 -26.13 -8.04
CA MET A 56 8.11 -25.26 -8.58
C MET A 56 7.59 -23.87 -8.95
N LEU A 57 6.45 -23.79 -9.66
CA LEU A 57 5.79 -22.53 -9.98
C LEU A 57 5.36 -21.80 -8.72
N TRP A 58 4.76 -22.51 -7.76
CA TRP A 58 4.35 -21.96 -6.48
C TRP A 58 5.54 -21.37 -5.72
N ALA A 59 6.66 -22.10 -5.62
CA ALA A 59 7.88 -21.64 -4.97
C ALA A 59 8.49 -20.43 -5.70
N ALA A 60 8.49 -20.42 -7.03
CA ALA A 60 8.96 -19.29 -7.83
C ALA A 60 8.10 -18.04 -7.62
N ILE A 61 6.77 -18.19 -7.58
CA ILE A 61 5.82 -17.10 -7.32
C ILE A 61 5.98 -16.60 -5.88
N GLN A 62 6.13 -17.48 -4.89
CA GLN A 62 6.37 -17.06 -3.50
C GLN A 62 7.68 -16.26 -3.36
N GLY A 63 8.73 -16.62 -4.11
CA GLY A 63 9.98 -15.85 -4.15
C GLY A 63 9.84 -14.47 -4.79
N GLN A 64 8.92 -14.30 -5.74
CA GLN A 64 8.59 -13.00 -6.34
C GLN A 64 7.62 -12.18 -5.48
N LEU A 65 6.79 -12.84 -4.67
CA LEU A 65 6.01 -12.24 -3.59
C LEU A 65 6.87 -11.99 -2.35
N LYS A 66 8.16 -11.64 -2.53
CA LYS A 66 8.97 -11.07 -1.44
C LYS A 66 8.11 -9.96 -0.83
N SER A 67 7.72 -10.19 0.42
CA SER A 67 6.93 -9.25 1.19
C SER A 67 7.66 -7.91 1.06
N ARG A 68 7.03 -6.92 0.42
CA ARG A 68 7.56 -5.56 0.50
C ARG A 68 7.74 -5.29 1.98
N ASP A 69 8.95 -4.92 2.39
CA ASP A 69 9.17 -4.59 3.79
C ASP A 69 8.30 -3.36 4.07
N VAL A 70 7.21 -3.60 4.78
CA VAL A 70 6.23 -2.59 5.12
C VAL A 70 6.58 -2.07 6.49
N GLU A 71 6.87 -0.78 6.61
CA GLU A 71 7.07 -0.14 7.90
C GLU A 71 5.86 0.70 8.28
N VAL A 72 5.50 0.67 9.56
CA VAL A 72 4.42 1.51 10.11
C VAL A 72 5.03 2.70 10.80
N TRP A 73 4.67 3.90 10.34
CA TRP A 73 5.15 5.18 10.86
C TRP A 73 4.02 5.97 11.50
N THR A 74 4.31 6.74 12.55
CA THR A 74 3.31 7.57 13.24
C THR A 74 3.48 9.04 12.88
N VAL A 75 2.48 9.60 12.22
CA VAL A 75 2.41 11.01 11.84
C VAL A 75 1.65 11.78 12.90
N ARG A 76 2.26 12.85 13.44
CA ARG A 76 1.69 13.73 14.45
C ARG A 76 1.78 15.17 14.00
N GLY A 77 0.77 15.97 14.33
CA GLY A 77 0.81 17.40 14.10
C GLY A 77 -0.32 18.13 14.79
N ASN A 78 -0.34 19.44 14.62
CA ASN A 78 -1.39 20.30 15.13
C ASN A 78 -1.83 21.29 14.03
N VAL A 79 -3.12 21.57 13.95
CA VAL A 79 -3.68 22.57 13.05
C VAL A 79 -4.21 23.73 13.88
N GLN A 80 -3.82 24.95 13.53
CA GLN A 80 -4.29 26.16 14.18
C GLN A 80 -5.13 26.98 13.21
N ALA A 81 -6.38 27.24 13.57
CA ALA A 81 -7.26 28.17 12.86
C ALA A 81 -7.52 29.37 13.77
N SER A 82 -7.18 30.57 13.33
CA SER A 82 -7.58 31.77 14.04
C SER A 82 -9.12 31.86 14.00
N GLN A 83 -9.75 32.13 15.15
CA GLN A 83 -11.19 32.33 15.32
C GLN A 83 -12.10 31.09 15.38
N VAL A 84 -11.57 29.86 15.33
CA VAL A 84 -12.38 28.63 15.46
C VAL A 84 -12.06 27.90 16.77
N ARG A 85 -13.07 27.70 17.62
CA ARG A 85 -12.92 26.95 18.89
C ARG A 85 -12.96 25.42 18.73
N ASN A 86 -13.56 24.90 17.67
CA ASN A 86 -13.69 23.46 17.44
C ASN A 86 -13.38 23.15 15.96
N ILE A 87 -12.14 22.74 15.69
CA ILE A 87 -11.63 22.47 14.34
C ILE A 87 -12.14 21.13 13.80
N ALA A 88 -12.45 20.18 14.70
CA ALA A 88 -12.84 18.82 14.34
C ALA A 88 -14.08 18.74 13.44
N ASN A 89 -14.99 19.72 13.53
CA ASN A 89 -16.21 19.75 12.72
C ASN A 89 -15.99 20.23 11.26
N PHE A 90 -14.85 20.87 10.97
CA PHE A 90 -14.63 21.57 9.70
C PHE A 90 -13.50 20.97 8.86
N MET A 91 -12.71 20.07 9.43
CA MET A 91 -11.57 19.47 8.77
C MET A 91 -11.69 17.94 8.74
N ALA A 92 -11.34 17.36 7.59
CA ALA A 92 -11.19 15.92 7.45
C ALA A 92 -9.77 15.61 6.96
N ILE A 93 -9.00 14.88 7.76
CA ILE A 93 -7.70 14.37 7.33
C ILE A 93 -7.94 13.01 6.67
N LYS A 94 -7.50 12.87 5.43
CA LYS A 94 -7.59 11.61 4.69
C LYS A 94 -6.18 11.14 4.36
N SER A 95 -5.79 10.03 4.97
CA SER A 95 -4.74 9.19 4.41
C SER A 95 -5.44 8.21 3.47
N VAL A 96 -5.00 8.04 2.23
CA VAL A 96 -5.54 6.91 1.46
C VAL A 96 -4.83 5.66 2.00
N PRO A 97 -5.53 4.67 2.62
CA PRO A 97 -6.98 4.43 2.61
C PRO A 97 -7.78 4.75 3.89
N GLN A 98 -7.18 5.28 4.97
CA GLN A 98 -7.87 5.49 6.26
C GLN A 98 -8.31 6.94 6.50
N MET A 99 -9.59 7.12 6.88
CA MET A 99 -10.11 8.37 7.45
C MET A 99 -9.61 8.55 8.88
N LEU A 100 -9.27 9.78 9.24
CA LEU A 100 -8.58 10.10 10.49
C LEU A 100 -9.44 11.03 11.33
N THR A 101 -9.35 10.86 12.65
CA THR A 101 -10.05 11.72 13.61
C THR A 101 -9.13 12.85 14.02
N ILE A 102 -9.66 14.07 14.06
CA ILE A 102 -8.96 15.26 14.54
C ILE A 102 -9.57 15.60 15.90
N GLU A 103 -8.72 15.89 16.88
CA GLU A 103 -9.18 16.33 18.19
C GLU A 103 -9.73 17.76 18.13
N ALA A 104 -10.51 18.15 19.14
CA ALA A 104 -11.14 19.48 19.18
C ALA A 104 -10.11 20.64 19.15
N ASP A 105 -8.90 20.39 19.66
CA ASP A 105 -7.77 21.32 19.70
C ASP A 105 -6.97 21.37 18.38
N GLY A 106 -7.41 20.62 17.37
CA GLY A 106 -6.73 20.53 16.07
C GLY A 106 -5.52 19.59 16.05
N SER A 107 -5.24 18.87 17.14
CA SER A 107 -4.22 17.84 17.14
C SER A 107 -4.69 16.60 16.36
N TYR A 108 -3.74 15.90 15.74
CA TYR A 108 -4.00 14.67 15.01
C TYR A 108 -2.82 13.70 15.14
N GLU A 109 -3.14 12.42 15.23
CA GLU A 109 -2.17 11.33 15.22
C GLU A 109 -2.70 10.18 14.36
N PHE A 110 -1.85 9.67 13.46
CA PHE A 110 -2.21 8.51 12.65
C PHE A 110 -1.03 7.68 12.19
N LYS A 111 -1.33 6.44 11.82
CA LYS A 111 -0.34 5.49 11.32
C LYS A 111 -0.38 5.46 9.80
N VAL A 112 0.80 5.59 9.18
CA VAL A 112 0.97 5.43 7.73
C VAL A 112 1.81 4.21 7.44
N ILE A 113 1.45 3.54 6.36
CA ILE A 113 2.22 2.45 5.80
C ILE A 113 3.25 3.04 4.85
N VAL A 114 4.53 2.79 5.11
CA VAL A 114 5.66 3.23 4.31
C VAL A 114 6.22 2.02 3.59
N GLY A 115 6.29 2.10 2.26
CA GLY A 115 6.91 1.07 1.45
C GLY A 115 8.43 1.20 1.51
N ARG A 116 9.15 0.09 1.52
CA ARG A 116 10.60 0.08 1.31
C ARG A 116 10.94 -0.53 -0.04
N HIS A 117 11.78 0.16 -0.80
CA HIS A 117 12.34 -0.34 -2.05
C HIS A 117 13.88 -0.19 -2.01
N GLY A 118 14.56 -1.24 -1.52
CA GLY A 118 16.00 -1.14 -1.19
C GLY A 118 16.21 -0.26 0.05
N ASP A 119 17.06 0.75 -0.06
CA ASP A 119 17.33 1.72 1.02
C ASP A 119 16.40 2.95 0.98
N GLN A 120 15.51 3.03 0.00
CA GLN A 120 14.59 4.15 -0.18
C GLN A 120 13.25 3.88 0.49
N LEU A 121 12.73 4.89 1.21
CA LEU A 121 11.45 4.85 1.91
C LEU A 121 10.38 5.60 1.11
N GLU A 122 9.43 4.86 0.57
CA GLU A 122 8.30 5.44 -0.17
C GLU A 122 7.17 5.81 0.80
N PHE A 123 7.09 7.09 1.13
CA PHE A 123 6.01 7.63 1.97
C PHE A 123 4.72 7.89 1.16
N PRO A 124 3.55 7.61 1.73
CA PRO A 124 2.30 7.92 1.07
C PRO A 124 2.03 9.43 1.04
N ARG A 125 1.20 9.87 0.09
CA ARG A 125 0.73 11.26 0.05
C ARG A 125 -0.31 11.50 1.15
N ILE A 126 -0.17 12.60 1.89
CA ILE A 126 -1.15 13.04 2.87
C ILE A 126 -1.95 14.20 2.28
N ILE A 127 -3.27 14.06 2.28
CA ILE A 127 -4.17 15.11 1.78
C ILE A 127 -4.93 15.66 2.98
N LEU A 128 -4.73 16.97 3.23
CA LEU A 128 -5.51 17.72 4.20
C LEU A 128 -6.64 18.41 3.44
N ASP A 129 -7.85 17.90 3.67
CA ASP A 129 -9.07 18.36 3.02
C ASP A 129 -9.86 19.20 4.03
N LEU A 130 -9.92 20.52 3.82
CA LEU A 130 -10.89 21.34 4.52
C LEU A 130 -12.25 21.09 3.87
N SER A 131 -13.32 21.01 4.67
CA SER A 131 -14.69 20.81 4.18
C SER A 131 -14.94 21.63 2.90
N ARG A 132 -15.67 21.03 1.93
CA ARG A 132 -15.96 21.65 0.61
C ARG A 132 -16.55 23.06 0.73
N ALA A 133 -17.24 23.37 1.83
CA ALA A 133 -17.77 24.70 2.12
C ALA A 133 -16.67 25.77 2.34
N CYS A 134 -15.46 25.35 2.72
CA CYS A 134 -14.31 26.22 3.01
C CYS A 134 -13.27 26.30 1.86
N ALA A 135 -13.55 25.68 0.71
CA ALA A 135 -12.85 25.79 -0.58
C ALA A 135 -11.30 25.74 -0.61
N GLY A 136 -10.64 25.22 0.42
CA GLY A 136 -9.18 25.14 0.49
C GLY A 136 -8.67 23.70 0.56
N PHE A 137 -8.17 23.15 -0.55
CA PHE A 137 -7.40 21.89 -0.49
C PHE A 137 -5.93 22.20 -0.19
N ARG A 138 -5.32 21.42 0.70
CA ARG A 138 -3.87 21.45 0.94
C ARG A 138 -3.30 20.05 0.74
N ASN A 139 -2.55 19.88 -0.33
CA ASN A 139 -1.83 18.64 -0.60
C ASN A 139 -0.44 18.73 0.02
N ILE A 140 -0.14 17.86 0.97
CA ILE A 140 1.19 17.72 1.57
C ILE A 140 1.79 16.42 1.03
N LYS A 141 2.72 16.55 0.10
CA LYS A 141 3.51 15.40 -0.33
C LYS A 141 4.59 15.16 0.72
N LEU A 142 4.64 13.94 1.28
CA LEU A 142 5.78 13.48 2.05
C LEU A 142 6.83 12.92 1.06
N ASP A 143 7.78 13.73 0.58
CA ASP A 143 8.93 13.26 -0.23
C ASP A 143 10.19 12.91 0.59
N ASP A 144 11.10 12.16 -0.04
CA ASP A 144 12.26 11.43 0.51
C ASP A 144 13.32 12.24 1.29
N ALA A 145 13.36 13.57 1.19
CA ALA A 145 14.45 14.37 1.77
C ALA A 145 14.09 14.93 3.16
N PRO A 146 14.92 14.71 4.21
CA PRO A 146 14.79 15.44 5.46
C PRO A 146 15.04 16.92 5.20
N GLY A 147 14.03 17.77 5.40
CA GLY A 147 14.24 19.21 5.21
C GLY A 147 12.97 20.02 5.19
N THR A 148 12.20 19.96 4.12
CA THR A 148 11.11 20.91 3.89
C THR A 148 10.18 20.34 2.82
N PHE A 149 8.89 20.32 3.10
CA PHE A 149 7.89 19.79 2.17
C PHE A 149 7.14 20.96 1.54
N VAL A 150 7.05 20.92 0.21
CA VAL A 150 6.41 21.98 -0.57
C VAL A 150 4.90 21.84 -0.45
N SER A 151 4.25 22.85 0.13
CA SER A 151 2.80 22.98 -0.02
C SER A 151 2.51 23.34 -1.49
N LEU A 152 1.78 22.48 -2.19
CA LEU A 152 1.30 22.79 -3.55
C LEU A 152 0.19 23.86 -3.47
N PRO A 153 0.07 24.82 -4.41
CA PRO A 153 1.04 25.77 -4.95
C PRO A 153 0.87 27.20 -4.36
N ALA A 154 0.28 27.38 -3.17
CA ALA A 154 0.02 28.73 -2.64
C ALA A 154 0.00 28.85 -1.10
N GLY A 155 0.63 27.93 -0.37
CA GLY A 155 0.67 27.95 1.09
C GLY A 155 2.06 28.28 1.67
N PRO A 156 2.14 28.74 2.92
CA PRO A 156 3.41 28.84 3.63
C PRO A 156 4.09 27.47 3.70
N GLU A 157 5.41 27.47 3.67
CA GLU A 157 6.22 26.27 3.84
C GLU A 157 5.93 25.62 5.21
N VAL A 158 5.61 24.33 5.20
CA VAL A 158 5.34 23.56 6.43
C VAL A 158 6.62 22.83 6.82
N LYS A 159 7.15 23.15 8.01
CA LYS A 159 8.30 22.44 8.57
C LYS A 159 7.85 21.07 9.04
N ILE A 160 8.62 20.03 8.72
CA ILE A 160 8.35 18.67 9.15
C ILE A 160 9.66 18.08 9.67
N ARG A 161 9.58 17.38 10.80
CA ARG A 161 10.71 16.73 11.46
C ARG A 161 10.51 15.22 11.40
N ARG A 162 11.46 14.51 10.78
CA ARG A 162 11.49 13.05 10.72
C ARG A 162 12.33 12.50 11.87
N LEU A 163 11.78 11.55 12.62
CA LEU A 163 12.41 10.91 13.77
C LEU A 163 12.53 9.40 13.52
N ASP A 164 13.57 9.01 12.80
CA ASP A 164 13.78 7.64 12.33
C ASP A 164 13.89 6.63 13.48
N ALA A 165 14.52 7.02 14.60
CA ALA A 165 14.70 6.18 15.78
C ALA A 165 13.38 5.71 16.42
N VAL A 166 12.32 6.49 16.28
CA VAL A 166 10.98 6.20 16.83
C VAL A 166 9.92 6.03 15.75
N ARG A 167 10.33 5.99 14.47
CA ARG A 167 9.45 5.91 13.29
C ARG A 167 8.30 6.92 13.35
N SER A 168 8.63 8.18 13.64
CA SER A 168 7.66 9.26 13.77
C SER A 168 7.95 10.42 12.83
N ILE A 169 6.90 11.02 12.32
CA ILE A 169 6.93 12.26 11.53
C ILE A 169 6.15 13.31 12.30
N GLU A 170 6.81 14.38 12.69
CA GLU A 170 6.19 15.52 13.35
C GLU A 170 6.02 16.66 12.35
N ILE A 171 4.79 17.14 12.19
CA ILE A 171 4.44 18.23 11.30
C ILE A 171 4.27 19.48 12.16
N ALA A 172 5.01 20.54 11.85
CA ALA A 172 4.88 21.82 12.53
C ALA A 172 3.45 22.36 12.39
N PRO A 173 2.98 23.19 13.33
CA PRO A 173 1.61 23.67 13.32
C PRO A 173 1.22 24.29 11.98
N ILE A 174 0.14 23.77 11.39
CA ILE A 174 -0.40 24.29 10.14
C ILE A 174 -1.33 25.44 10.50
N VAL A 175 -0.87 26.67 10.24
CA VAL A 175 -1.69 27.86 10.42
C VAL A 175 -2.59 28.00 9.20
N LEU A 176 -3.86 27.72 9.40
CA LEU A 176 -4.89 28.09 8.45
C LEU A 176 -5.05 29.60 8.54
N GLY A 177 -5.06 30.27 7.38
CA GLY A 177 -5.34 31.70 7.32
C GLY A 177 -6.72 32.06 7.90
N PRO A 178 -7.14 33.33 7.84
CA PRO A 178 -8.42 33.76 8.41
C PRO A 178 -9.56 32.86 7.92
N PHE A 179 -10.25 32.25 8.87
CA PHE A 179 -11.36 31.34 8.63
C PHE A 179 -12.67 32.13 8.77
N ASP A 180 -13.48 32.17 7.72
CA ASP A 180 -14.82 32.76 7.76
C ASP A 180 -15.86 31.65 8.03
N PRO A 181 -16.30 31.46 9.28
CA PRO A 181 -17.26 30.42 9.62
C PRO A 181 -18.60 30.59 8.89
N GLY A 182 -18.95 31.82 8.48
CA GLY A 182 -20.17 32.12 7.75
C GLY A 182 -20.19 31.52 6.34
N LYS A 183 -19.01 31.29 5.74
CA LYS A 183 -18.90 30.61 4.43
C LYS A 183 -18.88 29.09 4.54
N CYS A 184 -18.55 28.55 5.71
CA CYS A 184 -18.35 27.12 5.94
C CYS A 184 -19.57 26.38 6.50
N ALA A 185 -20.63 27.11 6.90
CA ALA A 185 -21.84 26.54 7.52
C ALA A 185 -22.92 26.08 6.51
N GLY A 186 -22.57 25.93 5.23
CA GLY A 186 -23.48 25.51 4.15
C GLY A 186 -23.58 24.00 3.97
#